data_AF-A0A7C6KU37-F1
#
_entry.id   AF-A0A7C6KU37-F1
#
_cell.length_a   1.000
_cell.length_b   1.000
_cell.length_c   1.000
_cell.angle_alpha   90.00
_cell.angle_beta   90.00
_cell.angle_gamma   90.00
#
_symmetry.space_group_name_H-M   'P 1'
#
loop_
_entity.id
_entity.type
_entity.pdbx_description
1 polymer ?
#
loop_
_entity_poly.entity_id
_entity_poly.type
_entity_poly.pdbx_seq_one_letter_code
_entity_poly.pdbx_strand_id
1 'polypeptide(L)'
;MSRQNRRELTGLQKAAVLLISLGPEMSSKILKHMRDDEIEQLTLEIANMRRFPDDIRDKVFEEFQQLCTAQQYLSQGGIQYAREVLEKALGPQKAAEIINRLTVNLQVRPFDFVRKTDPAQLLNFIQGEHPQTIALILAYLSPEQAAIVMSGLPPERQIDVAKRIALMDRTSPEVIREVEQVLERKLSTMVTQDFTSTGGV
;
A
#
# COMPACT_ATOMS: atom_id res chain seq x y z
N MET A 1 -22.20 3.10 -50.01
CA MET A 1 -22.23 3.44 -48.57
C MET A 1 -21.74 2.24 -47.79
N SER A 2 -20.46 2.24 -47.46
CA SER A 2 -19.74 1.05 -46.99
C SER A 2 -19.99 0.85 -45.49
N ARG A 3 -20.64 -0.26 -45.16
CA ARG A 3 -20.69 -0.83 -43.81
C ARG A 3 -19.27 -1.18 -43.37
N GLN A 4 -18.56 -0.27 -42.70
CA GLN A 4 -17.33 -0.61 -42.00
C GLN A 4 -17.70 -1.20 -40.64
N ASN A 5 -17.33 -2.47 -40.46
CA ASN A 5 -17.34 -3.25 -39.22
C ASN A 5 -17.39 -2.43 -37.94
N ARG A 6 -18.45 -2.61 -37.14
CA ARG A 6 -18.40 -2.41 -35.68
C ARG A 6 -17.45 -3.46 -35.09
N ARG A 7 -16.14 -3.27 -35.25
CA ARG A 7 -15.17 -3.95 -34.38
C ARG A 7 -15.37 -3.38 -32.99
N GLU A 8 -15.64 -4.25 -32.03
CA GLU A 8 -15.61 -3.86 -30.62
C GLU A 8 -14.25 -3.21 -30.34
N LEU A 9 -14.28 -2.02 -29.75
CA LEU A 9 -13.06 -1.33 -29.38
C LEU A 9 -12.29 -2.16 -28.35
N THR A 10 -10.98 -2.23 -28.51
CA THR A 10 -10.11 -2.80 -27.48
C THR A 10 -10.08 -1.90 -26.24
N GLY A 11 -9.67 -2.44 -25.08
CA GLY A 11 -9.56 -1.63 -23.85
C GLY A 11 -8.67 -0.39 -24.01
N LEU A 12 -7.55 -0.54 -24.74
CA LEU A 12 -6.62 0.56 -25.04
C LEU A 12 -7.30 1.64 -25.91
N GLN A 13 -8.09 1.22 -26.89
CA GLN A 13 -8.88 2.11 -27.73
C GLN A 13 -9.95 2.86 -26.94
N LYS A 14 -10.65 2.18 -26.04
CA LYS A 14 -11.65 2.83 -25.16
C LYS A 14 -10.98 3.85 -24.23
N ALA A 15 -9.83 3.51 -23.66
CA ALA A 15 -9.05 4.44 -22.84
C ALA A 15 -8.61 5.68 -23.62
N ALA A 16 -8.16 5.51 -24.87
CA ALA A 16 -7.81 6.63 -25.75
C ALA A 16 -9.01 7.54 -26.05
N VAL A 17 -10.18 6.97 -26.37
CA VAL A 17 -11.44 7.72 -26.57
C VAL A 17 -11.82 8.52 -25.33
N LEU A 18 -11.69 7.91 -24.14
CA LEU A 18 -11.99 8.57 -22.86
C LEU A 18 -11.06 9.76 -22.63
N LEU A 19 -9.74 9.57 -22.77
CA LEU A 19 -8.76 10.65 -22.58
C LEU A 19 -8.96 11.80 -23.58
N ILE A 20 -9.14 11.50 -24.87
CA ILE A 20 -9.41 12.54 -25.87
C ILE A 20 -10.67 13.35 -25.49
N SER A 21 -11.70 12.68 -25.01
CA SER A 21 -12.96 13.32 -24.61
C SER A 21 -12.85 14.17 -23.33
N LEU A 22 -11.95 13.82 -22.41
CA LEU A 22 -11.66 14.60 -21.20
C LEU A 22 -10.77 15.82 -21.47
N GLY A 23 -10.10 15.86 -22.62
CA GLY A 23 -9.20 16.95 -23.01
C GLY A 23 -7.82 16.87 -22.35
N PRO A 24 -6.88 17.74 -22.80
CA PRO A 24 -5.47 17.63 -22.45
C PRO A 24 -5.18 17.88 -20.95
N GLU A 25 -5.89 18.84 -20.34
CA GLU A 25 -5.69 19.18 -18.93
C GLU A 25 -5.97 18.00 -17.99
N MET A 26 -7.11 17.34 -18.16
CA MET A 26 -7.50 16.21 -17.32
C MET A 26 -6.71 14.95 -17.67
N SER A 27 -6.48 14.71 -18.96
CA SER A 27 -5.71 13.55 -19.42
C SER A 27 -4.27 13.58 -18.93
N SER A 28 -3.63 14.75 -18.91
CA SER A 28 -2.26 14.88 -18.39
C SER A 28 -2.14 14.49 -16.92
N LYS A 29 -3.17 14.75 -16.11
CA LYS A 29 -3.20 14.34 -14.70
C LYS A 29 -3.33 12.83 -14.57
N ILE A 30 -4.12 12.19 -15.43
CA ILE A 30 -4.29 10.74 -15.44
C ILE A 30 -2.98 10.04 -15.86
N LEU A 31 -2.34 10.52 -16.95
CA LEU A 31 -1.09 9.94 -17.46
C LEU A 31 0.05 9.97 -16.44
N LYS A 32 0.09 10.97 -15.54
CA LYS A 32 1.10 11.05 -14.46
C LYS A 32 1.07 9.87 -13.47
N HIS A 33 -0.01 9.09 -13.46
CA HIS A 33 -0.18 7.93 -12.58
C HIS A 33 0.05 6.60 -13.31
N MET A 34 0.49 6.61 -14.56
CA MET A 34 0.72 5.43 -15.38
C MET A 34 2.21 5.14 -15.53
N ARG A 35 2.57 3.91 -15.89
CA ARG A 35 3.95 3.52 -16.19
C ARG A 35 4.35 3.97 -17.60
N ASP A 36 5.64 4.12 -17.86
CA ASP A 36 6.17 4.63 -19.13
C ASP A 36 5.71 3.79 -20.34
N ASP A 37 5.67 2.46 -20.20
CA ASP A 37 5.19 1.53 -21.24
C ASP A 37 3.71 1.72 -21.56
N GLU A 38 2.89 2.01 -20.55
CA GLU A 38 1.46 2.26 -20.71
C GLU A 38 1.19 3.62 -21.34
N ILE A 39 1.97 4.63 -20.95
CA ILE A 39 1.91 5.98 -21.55
C ILE A 39 2.24 5.90 -23.04
N GLU A 40 3.28 5.15 -23.42
CA GLU A 40 3.69 5.00 -24.81
C GLU A 40 2.58 4.34 -25.65
N GLN A 41 2.03 3.23 -25.17
CA GLN A 41 0.93 2.52 -25.84
C GLN A 41 -0.31 3.41 -25.99
N LEU A 42 -0.69 4.13 -24.94
CA LEU A 42 -1.89 4.94 -24.94
C LEU A 42 -1.73 6.20 -25.80
N THR A 43 -0.54 6.80 -25.79
CA THR A 43 -0.21 7.96 -26.63
C THR A 43 -0.19 7.58 -28.11
N LEU A 44 0.31 6.39 -28.46
CA LEU A 44 0.26 5.87 -29.81
C LEU A 44 -1.19 5.71 -30.29
N GLU A 45 -2.07 5.18 -29.45
CA GLU A 45 -3.48 5.01 -29.81
C GLU A 45 -4.21 6.36 -29.94
N ILE A 46 -3.93 7.32 -29.05
CA ILE A 46 -4.45 8.69 -29.15
C ILE A 46 -4.01 9.35 -30.47
N ALA A 47 -2.73 9.19 -30.86
CA ALA A 47 -2.22 9.74 -32.11
C ALA A 47 -2.87 9.12 -33.36
N ASN A 48 -3.23 7.84 -33.29
CA ASN A 48 -3.91 7.12 -34.37
C ASN A 48 -5.41 7.44 -34.45
N MET A 49 -6.04 7.88 -33.35
CA MET A 49 -7.45 8.25 -33.31
C MET A 49 -7.69 9.72 -33.68
N ARG A 50 -7.95 9.97 -34.97
CA ARG A 50 -8.22 11.33 -35.46
C ARG A 50 -9.64 11.83 -35.23
N ARG A 51 -10.64 10.95 -35.40
CA ARG A 51 -12.06 11.23 -35.18
C ARG A 51 -12.80 9.94 -34.86
N PHE A 52 -13.75 10.02 -33.95
CA PHE A 52 -14.70 8.95 -33.65
C PHE A 52 -16.13 9.54 -33.60
N PRO A 53 -17.16 8.77 -33.98
CA PRO A 53 -18.55 9.16 -33.82
C PRO A 53 -18.95 9.43 -32.37
N ASP A 54 -19.92 10.32 -32.15
CA ASP A 54 -20.45 10.61 -30.82
C ASP A 54 -21.04 9.37 -30.13
N ASP A 55 -21.65 8.45 -30.89
CA ASP A 55 -22.22 7.22 -30.33
C ASP A 55 -21.15 6.27 -29.75
N ILE A 56 -19.91 6.34 -30.24
CA ILE A 56 -18.78 5.61 -29.66
C ILE A 56 -18.37 6.24 -28.34
N ARG A 57 -18.28 7.57 -28.30
CA ARG A 57 -17.97 8.30 -27.07
C ARG A 57 -18.97 7.94 -25.98
N ASP A 58 -20.25 8.07 -26.27
CA ASP A 58 -21.31 7.89 -25.27
C ASP A 58 -21.31 6.47 -24.71
N LYS A 59 -21.08 5.45 -25.54
CA LYS A 59 -20.92 4.04 -25.10
C LYS A 59 -19.71 3.83 -24.20
N VAL A 60 -18.57 4.45 -24.52
CA VAL A 60 -17.36 4.35 -23.70
C VAL A 60 -17.58 5.02 -22.34
N PHE A 61 -18.28 6.15 -22.29
CA PHE A 61 -18.65 6.81 -21.03
C PHE A 61 -19.63 5.98 -20.20
N GLU A 62 -20.65 5.38 -20.84
CA GLU A 62 -21.60 4.51 -20.16
C GLU A 62 -20.89 3.28 -19.54
N GLU A 63 -20.02 2.63 -20.31
CA GLU A 63 -19.21 1.50 -19.82
C GLU A 63 -18.28 1.93 -18.68
N PHE A 64 -17.59 3.07 -18.82
CA PHE A 64 -16.74 3.61 -17.76
C PHE A 64 -17.54 3.93 -16.49
N GLN A 65 -18.72 4.54 -16.62
CA GLN A 65 -19.60 4.81 -15.49
C GLN A 65 -20.04 3.50 -14.81
N GLN A 66 -20.42 2.48 -15.58
CA GLN A 66 -20.77 1.16 -15.03
C GLN A 66 -19.59 0.53 -14.29
N LEU A 67 -18.36 0.65 -14.80
CA LEU A 67 -17.15 0.18 -14.13
C LEU A 67 -16.87 0.96 -12.84
N CYS A 68 -17.01 2.28 -12.85
CA CYS A 68 -16.89 3.11 -11.65
C CYS A 68 -17.95 2.75 -10.61
N THR A 69 -19.19 2.55 -11.04
CA THR A 69 -20.30 2.15 -10.16
C THR A 69 -20.07 0.73 -9.61
N ALA A 70 -19.62 -0.23 -10.43
CA ALA A 70 -19.26 -1.56 -9.98
C ALA A 70 -18.08 -1.53 -8.98
N GLN A 71 -17.06 -0.70 -9.23
CA GLN A 71 -16.01 -0.45 -8.24
C GLN A 71 -16.55 0.22 -6.98
N GLN A 72 -17.49 1.16 -7.06
CA GLN A 72 -18.13 1.75 -5.90
C GLN A 72 -18.95 0.72 -5.11
N TYR A 73 -19.62 -0.24 -5.76
CA TYR A 73 -20.29 -1.35 -5.09
C TYR A 73 -19.32 -2.38 -4.49
N LEU A 74 -18.15 -2.58 -5.10
CA LEU A 74 -17.05 -3.38 -4.53
C LEU A 74 -16.27 -2.62 -3.44
N SER A 75 -16.38 -1.29 -3.38
CA SER A 75 -15.62 -0.39 -2.48
C SER A 75 -16.48 0.35 -1.45
N GLN A 76 -17.79 0.06 -1.36
CA GLN A 76 -18.67 0.59 -0.31
C GLN A 76 -18.54 -0.26 0.96
N GLY A 77 -17.34 -0.19 1.55
CA GLY A 77 -17.01 -0.76 2.85
C GLY A 77 -15.58 -0.38 3.20
N GLY A 78 -15.34 -0.01 4.46
CA GLY A 78 -14.01 0.37 4.95
C GLY A 78 -14.03 1.55 5.93
N ILE A 79 -12.88 1.81 6.56
CA ILE A 79 -12.72 2.85 7.60
C ILE A 79 -13.10 4.25 7.10
N GLN A 80 -12.83 4.57 5.82
CA GLN A 80 -13.12 5.90 5.28
C GLN A 80 -14.63 6.14 5.11
N TYR A 81 -15.35 5.16 4.59
CA TYR A 81 -16.82 5.23 4.49
C TYR A 81 -17.46 5.24 5.89
N ALA A 82 -16.98 4.40 6.81
CA ALA A 82 -17.42 4.41 8.20
C ALA A 82 -17.16 5.77 8.87
N ARG A 83 -16.02 6.41 8.57
CA ARG A 83 -15.68 7.76 9.06
C ARG A 83 -16.70 8.78 8.56
N GLU A 84 -16.96 8.84 7.27
CA GLU A 84 -17.93 9.80 6.70
C GLU A 84 -19.35 9.60 7.26
N VAL A 85 -19.77 8.35 7.45
CA VAL A 85 -21.08 8.03 8.06
C VAL A 85 -21.11 8.50 9.52
N LEU A 86 -20.07 8.20 10.30
CA LEU A 86 -19.99 8.62 11.71
C LEU A 86 -19.89 10.13 11.86
N GLU A 87 -19.15 10.82 10.99
CA GLU A 87 -19.02 12.28 11.01
C GLU A 87 -20.37 12.96 10.78
N LYS A 88 -21.15 12.47 9.80
CA LYS A 88 -22.50 12.98 9.52
C LYS A 88 -23.50 12.66 10.62
N ALA A 89 -23.38 11.51 11.28
CA ALA A 89 -24.33 11.07 12.29
C ALA A 89 -24.05 11.62 13.70
N LEU A 90 -22.78 11.77 14.08
CA LEU A 90 -22.34 12.03 15.46
C LEU A 90 -21.43 13.25 15.59
N GLY A 91 -21.10 13.91 14.47
CA GLY A 91 -20.15 15.01 14.43
C GLY A 91 -18.68 14.55 14.38
N PRO A 92 -17.77 15.43 13.95
CA PRO A 92 -16.40 15.07 13.60
C PRO A 92 -15.57 14.56 14.79
N GLN A 93 -15.77 15.13 15.99
CA GLN A 93 -15.02 14.75 17.19
C GLN A 93 -15.32 13.32 17.64
N LYS A 94 -16.62 12.97 17.70
CA LYS A 94 -17.05 11.64 18.15
C LYS A 94 -16.79 10.56 17.11
N ALA A 95 -16.88 10.91 15.82
CA ALA A 95 -16.48 10.06 14.73
C ALA A 95 -14.99 9.70 14.77
N ALA A 96 -14.12 10.69 14.99
CA ALA A 96 -12.68 10.47 15.12
C ALA A 96 -12.33 9.55 16.30
N GLU A 97 -12.98 9.72 17.46
CA GLU A 97 -12.79 8.85 18.63
C GLU A 97 -13.16 7.39 18.32
N ILE A 98 -14.32 7.15 17.71
CA ILE A 98 -14.81 5.82 17.37
C ILE A 98 -13.93 5.16 16.30
N ILE A 99 -13.55 5.92 15.27
CA ILE A 99 -12.65 5.44 14.20
C ILE A 99 -11.27 5.13 14.75
N ASN A 100 -10.71 5.94 15.65
CA ASN A 100 -9.43 5.65 16.27
C ASN A 100 -9.48 4.36 17.09
N ARG A 101 -10.54 4.14 17.87
CA ARG A 101 -10.73 2.89 18.62
C ARG A 101 -10.89 1.67 17.70
N LEU A 102 -11.59 1.82 16.57
CA LEU A 102 -11.72 0.76 15.56
C LEU A 102 -10.40 0.49 14.84
N THR A 103 -9.64 1.53 14.50
CA THR A 103 -8.35 1.44 13.80
C THR A 103 -7.30 0.74 14.66
N VAL A 104 -7.29 1.00 15.97
CA VAL A 104 -6.42 0.25 16.91
C VAL A 104 -6.75 -1.25 16.97
N ASN A 105 -8.00 -1.62 16.69
CA ASN A 105 -8.45 -3.02 16.67
C ASN A 105 -8.34 -3.69 15.28
N LEU A 106 -8.37 -2.90 14.20
CA LEU A 106 -8.35 -3.37 12.80
C LEU A 106 -6.98 -3.23 12.11
N GLN A 107 -6.09 -2.37 12.60
CA GLN A 107 -4.71 -2.32 12.10
C GLN A 107 -3.97 -3.56 12.57
N VAL A 108 -3.38 -4.28 11.61
CA VAL A 108 -2.16 -5.04 11.83
C VAL A 108 -1.25 -4.12 12.63
N ARG A 109 -0.97 -4.49 13.88
CA ARG A 109 -0.09 -3.67 14.74
C ARG A 109 1.22 -3.50 13.99
N PRO A 110 1.83 -2.31 13.94
CA PRO A 110 3.15 -2.18 13.34
C PRO A 110 4.08 -3.24 13.91
N PHE A 111 4.82 -3.91 13.03
CA PHE A 111 5.70 -5.02 13.34
C PHE A 111 4.98 -6.30 13.81
N ASP A 112 3.72 -6.54 13.42
CA ASP A 112 3.00 -7.76 13.86
C ASP A 112 3.69 -9.05 13.40
N PHE A 113 4.40 -9.03 12.26
CA PHE A 113 5.22 -10.16 11.82
C PHE A 113 6.40 -10.42 12.76
N VAL A 114 7.04 -9.35 13.26
CA VAL A 114 8.14 -9.42 14.23
C VAL A 114 7.65 -10.03 15.54
N ARG A 115 6.46 -9.65 15.99
CA ARG A 115 5.83 -10.18 17.21
C ARG A 115 5.49 -11.68 17.11
N LYS A 116 5.35 -12.21 15.90
CA LYS A 116 5.10 -13.64 15.62
C LYS A 116 6.38 -14.43 15.31
N THR A 117 7.51 -13.75 15.15
CA THR A 117 8.80 -14.36 14.82
C THR A 117 9.47 -14.89 16.10
N ASP A 118 10.10 -16.07 16.00
CA ASP A 118 10.87 -16.64 17.11
C ASP A 118 11.98 -15.66 17.56
N PRO A 119 12.19 -15.44 18.89
CA PRO A 119 13.17 -14.48 19.37
C PRO A 119 14.60 -14.72 18.88
N ALA A 120 15.01 -15.97 18.66
CA ALA A 120 16.36 -16.28 18.19
C ALA A 120 16.51 -15.94 16.70
N GLN A 121 15.49 -16.23 15.89
CA GLN A 121 15.45 -15.79 14.48
C GLN A 121 15.46 -14.28 14.37
N LEU A 122 14.67 -13.61 15.22
CA LEU A 122 14.61 -12.16 15.26
C LEU A 122 15.95 -11.54 15.66
N LEU A 123 16.64 -12.11 16.65
CA LEU A 123 17.98 -11.67 17.07
C LEU A 123 18.98 -11.77 15.91
N ASN A 124 19.00 -12.91 15.22
CA ASN A 124 19.88 -13.13 14.07
C ASN A 124 19.63 -12.13 12.93
N PHE A 125 18.36 -11.74 12.76
CA PHE A 125 17.94 -10.76 11.76
C PHE A 125 18.38 -9.34 12.13
N ILE A 126 18.13 -8.90 13.36
CA ILE A 126 18.34 -7.48 13.75
C ILE A 126 19.75 -7.16 14.22
N GLN A 127 20.59 -8.14 14.54
CA GLN A 127 21.96 -7.89 15.04
C GLN A 127 22.82 -7.10 14.04
N GLY A 128 22.49 -7.10 12.74
CA GLY A 128 23.19 -6.29 11.73
C GLY A 128 22.65 -4.88 11.56
N GLU A 129 21.50 -4.55 12.18
CA GLU A 129 20.80 -3.29 11.97
C GLU A 129 21.35 -2.16 12.86
N HIS A 130 21.06 -0.92 12.47
CA HIS A 130 21.47 0.26 13.22
C HIS A 130 20.78 0.29 14.61
N PRO A 131 21.44 0.74 15.69
CA PRO A 131 20.86 0.75 17.04
C PRO A 131 19.51 1.48 17.16
N GLN A 132 19.27 2.51 16.33
CA GLN A 132 17.95 3.16 16.26
C GLN A 132 16.84 2.24 15.72
N THR A 133 17.14 1.45 14.69
CA THR A 133 16.19 0.50 14.10
C THR A 133 15.88 -0.61 15.10
N ILE A 134 16.91 -1.12 15.78
CA ILE A 134 16.76 -2.13 16.84
C ILE A 134 15.89 -1.58 17.98
N ALA A 135 16.14 -0.34 18.43
CA ALA A 135 15.35 0.33 19.45
C ALA A 135 13.88 0.50 19.02
N LEU A 136 13.64 0.90 17.77
CA LEU A 136 12.31 1.03 17.23
C LEU A 136 11.59 -0.33 17.26
N ILE A 137 12.21 -1.39 16.73
CA ILE A 137 11.62 -2.74 16.71
C ILE A 137 11.27 -3.21 18.14
N LEU A 138 12.22 -3.12 19.08
CA LEU A 138 12.04 -3.54 20.47
C LEU A 138 10.90 -2.80 21.17
N ALA A 139 10.68 -1.52 20.84
CA ALA A 139 9.58 -0.74 21.41
C ALA A 139 8.18 -1.22 21.01
N TYR A 140 8.06 -2.04 19.95
CA TYR A 140 6.81 -2.63 19.48
C TYR A 140 6.64 -4.12 19.84
N LEU A 141 7.64 -4.73 20.49
CA LEU A 141 7.57 -6.11 20.97
C LEU A 141 6.87 -6.22 22.33
N SER A 142 6.49 -7.45 22.72
CA SER A 142 6.09 -7.68 24.11
C SER A 142 7.32 -7.56 25.02
N PRO A 143 7.17 -7.16 26.30
CA PRO A 143 8.30 -7.03 27.22
C PRO A 143 9.15 -8.32 27.32
N GLU A 144 8.50 -9.48 27.27
CA GLU A 144 9.17 -10.79 27.35
C GLU A 144 10.03 -11.04 26.12
N GLN A 145 9.48 -10.84 24.93
CA GLN A 145 10.22 -11.02 23.66
C GLN A 145 11.34 -10.00 23.54
N ALA A 146 11.09 -8.74 23.91
CA ALA A 146 12.09 -7.67 23.92
C ALA A 146 13.25 -7.97 24.87
N ALA A 147 12.97 -8.52 26.06
CA ALA A 147 14.00 -8.91 27.02
C ALA A 147 14.92 -10.01 26.47
N ILE A 148 14.35 -11.04 25.83
CA ILE A 148 15.13 -12.13 25.22
C ILE A 148 16.03 -11.56 24.12
N VAL A 149 15.47 -10.77 23.20
CA VAL A 149 16.23 -10.17 22.09
C VAL A 149 17.31 -9.22 22.60
N MET A 150 16.99 -8.34 23.56
CA MET A 150 17.96 -7.43 24.18
C MET A 150 19.11 -8.21 24.82
N SER A 151 18.82 -9.29 25.56
CA SER A 151 19.85 -10.09 26.24
C SER A 151 20.82 -10.79 25.28
N GLY A 152 20.39 -11.03 24.04
CA GLY A 152 21.22 -11.61 22.98
C GLY A 152 22.14 -10.63 22.26
N LEU A 153 21.97 -9.32 22.47
CA LEU A 153 22.83 -8.30 21.86
C LEU A 153 24.17 -8.18 22.62
N PRO A 154 25.26 -7.72 21.96
CA PRO A 154 26.50 -7.38 22.65
C PRO A 154 26.29 -6.31 23.75
N PRO A 155 27.00 -6.38 24.91
CA PRO A 155 26.75 -5.49 26.06
C PRO A 155 26.77 -4.00 25.73
N GLU A 156 27.68 -3.56 24.87
CA GLU A 156 27.79 -2.16 24.44
C GLU A 156 26.54 -1.70 23.66
N ARG A 157 25.99 -2.60 22.83
CA ARG A 157 24.78 -2.33 22.06
C ARG A 157 23.53 -2.34 22.93
N GLN A 158 23.47 -3.20 23.95
CA GLN A 158 22.36 -3.20 24.91
C GLN A 158 22.17 -1.82 25.54
N ILE A 159 23.27 -1.19 25.96
CA ILE A 159 23.25 0.13 26.59
C ILE A 159 22.75 1.20 25.60
N ASP A 160 23.28 1.24 24.37
CA ASP A 160 22.88 2.25 23.38
C ASP A 160 21.41 2.09 22.97
N VAL A 161 20.97 0.85 22.71
CA VAL A 161 19.59 0.54 22.34
C VAL A 161 18.63 0.88 23.49
N ALA A 162 18.93 0.49 24.72
CA ALA A 162 18.09 0.82 25.88
C ALA A 162 17.96 2.33 26.10
N LYS A 163 19.07 3.08 25.96
CA LYS A 163 19.06 4.54 26.04
C LYS A 163 18.19 5.16 24.95
N ARG A 164 18.28 4.65 23.72
CA ARG A 164 17.44 5.11 22.60
C ARG A 164 15.97 4.84 22.87
N ILE A 165 15.59 3.64 23.32
CA ILE A 165 14.20 3.33 23.70
C ILE A 165 13.70 4.33 24.75
N ALA A 166 14.51 4.62 25.78
CA ALA A 166 14.13 5.55 26.85
C ALA A 166 13.98 7.00 26.38
N LEU A 167 14.72 7.42 25.35
CA LEU A 167 14.70 8.78 24.80
C LEU A 167 13.82 8.92 23.55
N MET A 168 13.27 7.81 23.04
CA MET A 168 12.54 7.80 21.79
C MET A 168 11.19 8.51 21.98
N ASP A 169 11.04 9.66 21.36
CA ASP A 169 9.77 10.38 21.27
C ASP A 169 8.89 9.78 20.16
N ARG A 170 7.67 10.30 20.01
CA ARG A 170 6.70 9.87 18.99
C ARG A 170 7.32 9.90 17.59
N THR A 171 7.58 8.71 17.05
CA THR A 171 7.98 8.53 15.64
C THR A 171 6.74 8.68 14.74
N SER A 172 6.88 9.32 13.58
CA SER A 172 5.73 9.52 12.70
C SER A 172 5.21 8.19 12.15
N PRO A 173 3.89 8.02 11.98
CA PRO A 173 3.30 6.82 11.43
C PRO A 173 3.83 6.45 10.03
N GLU A 174 4.18 7.45 9.23
CA GLU A 174 4.75 7.25 7.89
C GLU A 174 6.12 6.57 7.96
N VAL A 175 7.00 7.05 8.86
CA VAL A 175 8.34 6.47 9.06
C VAL A 175 8.24 5.05 9.62
N ILE A 176 7.31 4.80 10.54
CA ILE A 176 7.07 3.45 11.08
C ILE A 176 6.70 2.48 9.95
N ARG A 177 5.80 2.88 9.04
CA ARG A 177 5.39 2.04 7.89
C ARG A 177 6.53 1.80 6.90
N GLU A 178 7.33 2.81 6.58
CA GLU A 178 8.47 2.64 5.68
C GLU A 178 9.48 1.64 6.26
N VAL A 179 9.82 1.79 7.55
CA VAL A 179 10.74 0.88 8.23
C VAL A 179 10.17 -0.53 8.30
N GLU A 180 8.88 -0.67 8.61
CA GLU A 180 8.17 -1.95 8.63
C GLU A 180 8.23 -2.67 7.28
N GLN A 181 7.91 -1.97 6.17
CA GLN A 181 7.95 -2.55 4.82
C GLN A 181 9.35 -3.03 4.41
N VAL A 182 10.39 -2.28 4.77
CA VAL A 182 11.77 -2.67 4.48
C VAL A 182 12.16 -3.93 5.27
N LEU A 183 11.79 -3.98 6.55
CA LEU A 183 12.12 -5.12 7.42
C LEU A 183 11.35 -6.39 7.03
N GLU A 184 10.06 -6.26 6.67
CA GLU A 184 9.24 -7.39 6.23
C GLU A 184 9.80 -8.04 4.95
N ARG A 185 10.24 -7.22 3.99
CA ARG A 185 10.90 -7.70 2.76
C ARG A 185 12.20 -8.45 3.06
N LYS A 186 13.06 -7.88 3.92
CA LYS A 186 14.35 -8.51 4.28
C LYS A 186 14.17 -9.81 5.07
N LEU A 187 13.19 -9.86 5.98
CA LEU A 187 12.92 -11.06 6.77
C LEU A 187 12.38 -12.18 5.88
N SER A 188 11.47 -11.86 4.95
CA SER A 188 10.92 -12.82 3.99
C SER A 188 12.01 -13.47 3.11
N THR A 189 13.04 -12.71 2.70
CA THR A 189 14.15 -13.27 1.92
C THR A 189 15.05 -14.20 2.75
N MET A 190 15.26 -13.92 4.04
CA MET A 190 16.04 -14.81 4.92
C MET A 190 15.29 -16.12 5.21
N VAL A 191 13.99 -16.05 5.52
CA VAL A 191 13.18 -17.25 5.78
C VAL A 191 13.15 -18.17 4.54
N THR A 192 13.13 -17.60 3.34
CA THR A 192 13.14 -18.39 2.09
C THR A 192 14.47 -19.13 1.87
N GLN A 193 15.59 -18.61 2.36
CA GLN A 193 16.91 -19.26 2.23
C GLN A 193 17.09 -20.46 3.18
N ASP A 194 16.42 -20.48 4.34
CA ASP A 194 16.46 -21.63 5.25
C ASP A 194 15.68 -22.85 4.71
N PHE A 195 14.64 -22.63 3.89
CA PHE A 195 13.86 -23.70 3.25
C PHE A 195 14.56 -24.33 2.03
N THR A 196 15.47 -23.64 1.35
CA THR A 196 16.20 -24.23 0.21
C THR A 196 17.39 -25.11 0.62
N SER A 197 17.86 -25.02 1.86
CA SER A 197 18.96 -25.84 2.39
C SER A 197 18.53 -27.25 2.83
N THR A 198 17.23 -27.50 2.99
CA THR A 198 16.69 -28.78 3.49
C THR A 198 16.02 -29.66 2.42
N GLY A 199 15.93 -29.19 1.17
CA GLY A 199 15.29 -29.90 0.07
C GLY A 199 16.27 -30.55 -0.90
N GLY A 200 17.09 -31.49 -0.42
CA GLY A 200 17.87 -32.38 -1.27
C GLY A 200 17.11 -33.68 -1.56
N VAL A 201 16.78 -33.93 -2.83
CA VAL A 201 16.71 -35.27 -3.42
C VAL A 201 17.56 -35.27 -4.67
#